data_AF-A0A0F8MYK0-F1
#
_entry.id   AF-A0A0F8MYK0-F1
#
_cell.length_a   1.000
_cell.length_b   1.000
_cell.length_c   1.000
_cell.angle_alpha   90.00
_cell.angle_beta   90.00
_cell.angle_gamma   90.00
#
_symmetry.space_group_name_H-M   'P 1'
#
loop_
_entity.id
_entity.type
_entity.pdbx_description
1 polymer ?
#
loop_
_entity_poly.entity_id
_entity_poly.type
_entity_poly.pdbx_seq_one_letter_code
_entity_poly.pdbx_strand_id
1 'polypeptide(L)'
;MLITGISPIILRFLFGGTAVVASRLVARSFGGRLGGVFAAFPAVYLAAVAGLSMEYEGSELLSVSEQLSRGALVGMSADICCALAASYLILKYGWKTGLSLSLLFWAVLAPVIYFTWF
;
A
#
# COMPACT_ATOMS: atom_id res chain seq x y z
N MET A 1 -11.48 -26.93 5.85
CA MET A 1 -11.40 -26.23 4.55
C MET A 1 -12.69 -25.43 4.31
N LEU A 2 -12.97 -24.38 5.10
CA LEU A 2 -14.07 -23.40 4.89
C LEU A 2 -13.98 -22.29 5.98
N ILE A 3 -12.86 -21.55 6.03
CA ILE A 3 -12.90 -20.14 6.41
C ILE A 3 -12.62 -19.37 5.11
N THR A 4 -13.53 -19.51 4.15
CA THR A 4 -13.64 -18.64 2.97
C THR A 4 -14.26 -17.31 3.41
N GLY A 5 -13.60 -16.68 4.39
CA GLY A 5 -14.22 -15.70 5.26
C GLY A 5 -14.16 -14.32 4.65
N ILE A 6 -15.25 -13.56 4.80
CA ILE A 6 -15.24 -12.10 4.60
C ILE A 6 -14.25 -11.43 5.59
N SER A 7 -13.79 -12.14 6.62
CA SER A 7 -12.92 -11.65 7.70
C SER A 7 -11.61 -11.01 7.25
N PRO A 8 -10.75 -11.62 6.39
CA PRO A 8 -9.54 -10.97 5.91
C PRO A 8 -9.82 -9.72 5.07
N ILE A 9 -10.95 -9.69 4.35
CA ILE A 9 -11.42 -8.51 3.59
C ILE A 9 -11.84 -7.39 4.56
N ILE A 10 -12.60 -7.72 5.61
CA ILE A 10 -12.97 -6.77 6.68
C ILE A 10 -11.72 -6.22 7.35
N LEU A 11 -10.72 -7.06 7.65
CA LEU A 11 -9.45 -6.58 8.22
C LEU A 11 -8.78 -5.54 7.32
N ARG A 12 -8.71 -5.79 6.00
CA ARG A 12 -8.14 -4.81 5.05
C ARG A 12 -8.93 -3.51 5.04
N PHE A 13 -10.26 -3.58 5.07
CA PHE A 13 -11.11 -2.39 5.13
C PHE A 13 -10.92 -1.61 6.44
N LEU A 14 -10.89 -2.30 7.59
CA LEU A 14 -10.71 -1.65 8.90
C LEU A 14 -9.34 -0.99 9.01
N PHE A 15 -8.25 -1.69 8.67
CA PHE A 15 -6.91 -1.11 8.69
C PHE A 15 -6.77 0.03 7.69
N GLY A 16 -7.28 -0.13 6.46
CA GLY A 16 -7.22 0.92 5.44
C GLY A 16 -8.05 2.14 5.82
N GLY A 17 -9.31 1.93 6.21
CA GLY A 17 -10.22 3.00 6.61
C GLY A 17 -9.73 3.76 7.83
N THR A 18 -9.21 3.07 8.85
CA THR A 18 -8.61 3.72 10.02
C THR A 18 -7.35 4.51 9.65
N ALA A 19 -6.49 4.01 8.77
CA ALA A 19 -5.32 4.75 8.29
C ALA A 19 -5.73 6.03 7.53
N VAL A 20 -6.77 5.97 6.70
CA VAL A 20 -7.32 7.17 6.01
C VAL A 20 -7.86 8.19 7.01
N VAL A 21 -8.64 7.75 8.00
CA VAL A 21 -9.15 8.62 9.07
C VAL A 21 -8.00 9.25 9.86
N ALA A 22 -7.03 8.42 10.28
CA ALA A 22 -5.85 8.88 11.01
C ALA A 22 -5.04 9.91 10.19
N SER A 23 -4.80 9.66 8.90
CA SER A 23 -4.13 10.61 8.02
C SER A 23 -4.84 11.96 7.99
N ARG A 24 -6.17 11.96 7.86
CA ARG A 24 -6.96 13.20 7.84
C ARG A 24 -6.92 13.94 9.18
N LEU A 25 -7.05 13.22 10.30
CA LEU A 25 -7.02 13.81 11.64
C LEU A 25 -5.64 14.40 11.94
N VAL A 26 -4.57 13.65 11.66
CA VAL A 26 -3.19 14.10 11.85
C VAL A 26 -2.87 15.28 10.93
N ALA A 27 -3.31 15.25 9.66
CA ALA A 27 -3.14 16.38 8.75
C ALA A 27 -3.79 17.66 9.27
N ARG A 28 -4.97 17.55 9.90
CA ARG A 28 -5.68 18.69 10.49
C ARG A 28 -5.01 19.23 11.75
N SER A 29 -4.51 18.35 12.61
CA SER A 29 -3.93 18.74 13.91
C SER A 29 -2.45 19.12 13.84
N PHE A 30 -1.68 18.50 12.95
CA PHE A 30 -0.21 18.59 12.91
C PHE A 30 0.33 18.98 11.52
N GLY A 31 -0.54 19.27 10.55
CA GLY A 31 -0.17 19.73 9.21
C GLY A 31 0.03 18.62 8.18
N GLY A 32 0.03 19.02 6.90
CA GLY A 32 0.01 18.09 5.77
C GLY A 32 1.20 17.15 5.65
N ARG A 33 2.40 17.53 6.14
CA ARG A 33 3.59 16.66 6.11
C ARG A 33 3.44 15.45 7.02
N LEU A 34 3.01 15.65 8.26
CA LEU A 34 2.78 14.55 9.21
C LEU A 34 1.56 13.73 8.83
N GLY A 35 0.50 14.38 8.31
CA GLY A 35 -0.63 13.66 7.73
C GLY A 35 -0.25 12.77 6.55
N GLY A 36 0.74 13.19 5.75
CA GLY A 36 1.27 12.43 4.63
C GLY A 36 1.97 11.13 5.03
N VAL A 37 2.60 11.07 6.20
CA VAL A 37 3.20 9.82 6.71
C VAL A 37 2.13 8.75 6.90
N PHE A 38 0.99 9.11 7.48
CA PHE A 38 -0.15 8.21 7.64
C PHE A 38 -0.87 7.90 6.31
N ALA A 39 -0.76 8.78 5.31
CA ALA A 39 -1.29 8.50 3.97
C ALA A 39 -0.51 7.36 3.28
N ALA A 40 0.77 7.16 3.63
CA ALA A 40 1.61 6.08 3.14
C ALA A 40 1.68 4.88 4.11
N PHE A 41 0.84 4.84 5.16
CA PHE A 41 0.86 3.76 6.14
C PHE A 41 0.52 2.41 5.48
N PRO A 42 1.30 1.33 5.73
CA PRO A 42 1.16 0.04 5.05
C PRO A 42 -0.02 -0.81 5.59
N ALA A 43 -1.20 -0.18 5.76
CA ALA A 43 -2.39 -0.80 6.34
C ALA A 43 -2.83 -2.07 5.61
N VAL A 44 -2.87 -2.03 4.27
CA VAL A 44 -3.32 -3.16 3.47
C VAL A 44 -2.36 -4.34 3.59
N TYR A 45 -1.05 -4.08 3.62
CA TYR A 45 -0.03 -5.11 3.81
C TYR A 45 -0.14 -5.73 5.21
N LEU A 46 -0.22 -4.93 6.27
CA LEU A 46 -0.37 -5.42 7.64
C LEU A 46 -1.62 -6.29 7.79
N ALA A 47 -2.75 -5.84 7.27
CA ALA A 47 -3.99 -6.62 7.28
C ALA A 47 -3.89 -7.89 6.45
N ALA A 48 -3.16 -7.88 5.33
CA ALA A 48 -2.97 -9.06 4.50
C ALA A 48 -2.12 -10.12 5.22
N VAL A 49 -1.00 -9.74 5.85
CA VAL A 49 -0.18 -10.67 6.64
C VAL A 49 -0.95 -11.22 7.84
N ALA A 50 -1.67 -10.38 8.58
CA ALA A 50 -2.52 -10.83 9.68
C ALA A 50 -3.67 -11.75 9.20
N GLY A 51 -4.19 -11.51 7.99
CA GLY A 51 -5.19 -12.37 7.38
C GLY A 51 -4.64 -13.76 7.04
N LEU A 52 -3.37 -13.85 6.62
CA LEU A 52 -2.75 -15.15 6.32
C LEU A 52 -2.70 -16.08 7.53
N SER A 53 -2.49 -15.56 8.75
CA SER A 53 -2.51 -16.40 9.96
C SER A 53 -3.88 -16.97 10.30
N MET A 54 -4.94 -16.51 9.65
CA MET A 54 -6.29 -17.08 9.78
C MET A 54 -6.54 -18.23 8.80
N GLU A 55 -5.69 -18.36 7.77
CA GLU A 55 -5.86 -19.31 6.68
C GLU A 55 -4.77 -20.40 6.65
N TYR A 56 -3.56 -20.08 7.13
CA TYR A 56 -2.38 -20.94 7.09
C TYR A 56 -1.74 -21.05 8.47
N GLU A 57 -1.07 -22.17 8.72
CA GLU A 57 -0.31 -22.42 9.96
C GLU A 57 1.09 -22.97 9.64
N GLY A 58 1.99 -22.96 10.64
CA GLY A 58 3.30 -23.59 10.54
C GLY A 58 4.18 -23.05 9.39
N SER A 59 4.86 -23.95 8.68
CA SER A 59 5.79 -23.60 7.59
C SER A 59 5.09 -23.00 6.37
N GLU A 60 3.84 -23.39 6.10
CA GLU A 60 3.07 -22.83 4.99
C GLU A 60 2.79 -21.34 5.21
N LEU A 61 2.36 -20.97 6.43
CA LEU A 61 2.15 -19.57 6.80
C LEU A 61 3.41 -18.73 6.57
N LEU A 62 4.59 -19.24 6.97
CA LEU A 62 5.85 -18.55 6.74
C LEU A 62 6.14 -18.36 5.24
N SER A 63 5.96 -19.40 4.44
CA SER A 63 6.23 -19.36 3.00
C SER A 63 5.32 -18.39 2.24
N VAL A 64 4.01 -18.40 2.53
CA VAL A 64 3.03 -17.51 1.89
C VAL A 64 3.22 -16.07 2.36
N SER A 65 3.57 -15.86 3.64
CA SER A 65 3.88 -14.53 4.19
C SER A 65 5.14 -13.95 3.56
N GLU A 66 6.16 -14.77 3.30
CA GLU A 66 7.37 -14.35 2.59
C GLU A 66 7.04 -13.92 1.15
N GLN A 67 6.29 -14.73 0.40
CA GLN A 67 5.88 -14.41 -0.97
C GLN A 67 5.07 -13.11 -1.03
N LEU A 68 4.10 -12.95 -0.14
CA LEU A 68 3.32 -11.72 -0.01
C LEU A 68 4.23 -10.52 0.29
N SER A 69 5.19 -10.68 1.19
CA SER A 69 6.12 -9.61 1.57
C SER A 69 7.04 -9.22 0.42
N ARG A 70 7.52 -10.17 -0.39
CA ARG A 70 8.29 -9.89 -1.61
C ARG A 70 7.48 -9.09 -2.63
N GLY A 71 6.21 -9.46 -2.86
CA GLY A 71 5.31 -8.70 -3.71
C GLY A 71 5.02 -7.30 -3.17
N ALA A 72 4.82 -7.17 -1.86
CA ALA A 72 4.60 -5.89 -1.20
C ALA A 72 5.83 -4.96 -1.32
N LEU A 73 7.05 -5.48 -1.19
CA LEU A 73 8.28 -4.71 -1.38
C LEU A 73 8.38 -4.09 -2.77
N VAL A 74 8.00 -4.83 -3.82
CA VAL A 74 7.93 -4.31 -5.19
C VAL A 74 6.97 -3.13 -5.28
N GLY A 75 5.74 -3.31 -4.78
CA GLY A 75 4.71 -2.27 -4.78
C GLY A 75 5.13 -1.01 -4.00
N MET A 76 5.65 -1.18 -2.78
CA MET A 76 6.10 -0.08 -1.94
C MET A 76 7.29 0.68 -2.55
N SER A 77 8.20 -0.02 -3.24
CA SER A 77 9.29 0.62 -3.98
C SER A 77 8.76 1.49 -5.11
N ALA A 78 7.77 0.98 -5.86
CA ALA A 78 7.09 1.77 -6.88
C ALA A 78 6.32 2.96 -6.29
N ASP A 79 5.73 2.82 -5.10
CA ASP A 79 5.02 3.90 -4.39
C ASP A 79 5.95 5.05 -4.02
N ILE A 80 7.20 4.78 -3.61
CA ILE A 80 8.21 5.82 -3.35
C ILE A 80 8.44 6.64 -4.63
N CYS A 81 8.66 5.96 -5.76
CA CYS A 81 8.84 6.62 -7.05
C CYS A 81 7.58 7.38 -7.50
N CYS A 82 6.39 6.82 -7.25
CA CYS A 82 5.10 7.48 -7.49
C CYS A 82 4.95 8.77 -6.68
N ALA A 83 5.28 8.75 -5.40
CA ALA A 83 5.20 9.92 -4.52
C ALA A 83 6.17 11.02 -4.95
N LEU A 84 7.38 10.67 -5.38
CA LEU A 84 8.34 11.60 -5.97
C LEU A 84 7.81 12.21 -7.28
N ALA A 85 7.29 11.36 -8.18
CA ALA A 85 6.67 11.80 -9.42
C ALA A 85 5.50 12.74 -9.15
N ALA A 86 4.62 12.41 -8.20
CA ALA A 86 3.48 13.23 -7.82
C ALA A 86 3.94 14.59 -7.26
N SER A 87 4.96 14.60 -6.40
CA SER A 87 5.51 15.82 -5.82
C SER A 87 6.02 16.80 -6.89
N TYR A 88 6.53 16.29 -8.02
CA TYR A 88 6.99 17.12 -9.14
C TYR A 88 5.89 17.42 -10.17
N LEU A 89 5.18 16.40 -10.65
CA LEU A 89 4.21 16.50 -11.74
C LEU A 89 2.95 17.27 -11.33
N ILE A 90 2.54 17.23 -10.06
CA ILE A 90 1.43 18.04 -9.55
C ILE A 90 1.77 19.53 -9.63
N LEU A 91 3.00 19.92 -9.27
CA LEU A 91 3.44 21.31 -9.36
C LEU A 91 3.59 21.76 -10.83
N LYS A 92 4.00 20.86 -11.71
CA LYS A 92 4.26 21.17 -13.13
C LYS A 92 3.01 21.20 -14.01
N TYR A 93 2.08 20.25 -13.82
CA TYR A 93 0.94 20.02 -14.71
C TYR A 93 -0.43 20.18 -14.02
N GLY A 94 -0.43 20.59 -12.75
CA GLY A 94 -1.63 20.68 -11.91
C GLY A 94 -2.01 19.33 -11.29
N TRP A 95 -2.86 19.37 -10.26
CA TRP A 95 -3.11 18.20 -9.41
C TRP A 95 -3.77 17.02 -10.12
N LYS A 96 -4.73 17.26 -11.02
CA LYS A 96 -5.44 16.18 -11.73
C LYS A 96 -4.51 15.42 -12.68
N THR A 97 -3.86 16.16 -13.58
CA THR A 97 -2.97 15.59 -14.59
C THR A 97 -1.71 15.02 -13.96
N GLY A 98 -1.12 15.75 -13.00
CA GLY A 98 0.06 15.29 -12.28
C GLY A 98 -0.18 14.00 -11.50
N LEU A 99 -1.32 13.88 -10.80
CA LEU A 99 -1.69 12.64 -10.11
C LEU A 99 -1.92 11.50 -11.09
N SER A 100 -2.67 11.72 -12.17
CA SER A 100 -2.92 10.71 -13.20
C SER A 100 -1.62 10.18 -13.82
N LEU A 101 -0.70 11.07 -14.20
CA LEU A 101 0.61 10.67 -14.75
C LEU A 101 1.47 9.91 -13.73
N SER A 102 1.42 10.30 -12.45
CA SER A 102 2.17 9.61 -11.39
C SER A 102 1.64 8.20 -11.13
N LEU A 103 0.31 8.02 -11.17
CA LEU A 103 -0.32 6.70 -11.07
C LEU A 103 -0.02 5.83 -12.29
N LEU A 104 -0.01 6.39 -13.50
CA LEU A 104 0.42 5.67 -14.70
C LEU A 104 1.88 5.25 -14.60
N PHE A 105 2.75 6.14 -14.12
CA PHE A 105 4.15 5.83 -13.90
C PHE A 105 4.32 4.69 -12.90
N TRP A 106 3.61 4.71 -11.77
CA TRP A 106 3.57 3.60 -10.81
C TRP A 106 3.10 2.29 -11.44
N ALA A 107 2.00 2.34 -12.21
CA ALA A 107 1.40 1.16 -12.83
C ALA A 107 2.32 0.48 -13.84
N VAL A 108 3.21 1.23 -14.49
CA VAL A 108 4.25 0.69 -15.38
C VAL A 108 5.47 0.24 -14.58
N LEU A 109 5.89 1.02 -13.58
CA LEU A 109 7.12 0.77 -12.84
C LEU A 109 7.03 -0.49 -11.96
N ALA A 110 5.90 -0.75 -11.30
CA ALA A 110 5.75 -1.92 -10.44
C ALA A 110 5.96 -3.26 -11.21
N PRO A 111 5.33 -3.50 -12.38
CA PRO A 111 5.66 -4.65 -13.21
C PRO A 111 7.12 -4.69 -13.66
N VAL A 112 7.71 -3.55 -14.03
CA VAL A 112 9.12 -3.50 -14.44
C VAL A 112 10.05 -3.94 -13.29
N ILE A 113 9.81 -3.46 -12.07
CA ILE A 113 10.57 -3.90 -10.88
C ILE A 113 10.33 -5.41 -10.63
N TYR A 114 9.09 -5.87 -10.75
CA TYR A 114 8.74 -7.28 -10.55
C TYR A 114 9.54 -8.20 -11.48
N PHE A 115 9.55 -7.92 -12.79
CA PHE A 115 10.20 -8.77 -13.80
C PHE A 115 11.73 -8.61 -13.89
N THR A 116 12.31 -7.60 -13.25
CA THR A 116 13.77 -7.39 -13.27
C THR A 116 14.47 -7.94 -12.03
N TRP A 117 13.75 -8.09 -10.92
CA TRP A 117 14.28 -8.59 -9.65
C TRP A 117 13.94 -10.08 -9.41
N PHE A 118 12.83 -10.57 -9.97
CA PHE A 118 12.37 -11.96 -9.86
C PHE A 118 12.27 -12.63 -11.23
#